data_AF-A0A202BWE9-F1
#
_entry.id   AF-A0A202BWE9-F1
#
_cell.length_a   1.000
_cell.length_b   1.000
_cell.length_c   1.000
_cell.angle_alpha   90.00
_cell.angle_beta   90.00
_cell.angle_gamma   90.00
#
_symmetry.space_group_name_H-M   'P 1'
#
loop_
_entity.id
_entity.type
_entity.pdbx_description
1 polymer ?
#
loop_
_entity_poly.entity_id
_entity_poly.type
_entity_poly.pdbx_seq_one_letter_code
_entity_poly.pdbx_strand_id
1 'polypeptide(L)'
;MIFAIYDFTPFKNELPEFNLKLLLNIEDLNNSIFNEVFNILSLEQQAQYISFKESDKSEKYRKERNAQLPYIDFNNLPETLDDILLEKIMLYQKDGEVRRAIYDSLSEDHKSQIALFNSKIYEEEKARKRALMSEEEKRKEKEWWDNYNADSTPRFMGNMGEPANADEYVLRYGRNPFTGEPETVESFYKKYTITETGEIVPKENKE
;
A
#
# COMPACT_ATOMS: atom_id res chain seq x y z
N MET A 1 -10.98 -13.64 -5.37
CA MET A 1 -9.95 -13.15 -6.33
C MET A 1 -8.62 -13.34 -5.64
N ILE A 2 -7.65 -13.96 -6.30
CA ILE A 2 -6.30 -14.17 -5.72
C ILE A 2 -5.42 -13.02 -6.20
N PHE A 3 -5.02 -12.14 -5.29
CA PHE A 3 -4.21 -10.97 -5.61
C PHE A 3 -2.76 -11.34 -5.93
N ALA A 4 -2.23 -12.40 -5.32
CA ALA A 4 -0.87 -12.86 -5.55
C ALA A 4 -0.57 -13.14 -7.04
N ILE A 5 -1.56 -13.52 -7.84
CA ILE A 5 -1.42 -13.73 -9.29
C ILE A 5 -0.83 -12.50 -9.99
N TYR A 6 -1.20 -11.29 -9.57
CA TYR A 6 -0.71 -10.05 -10.17
C TYR A 6 0.78 -9.82 -9.93
N ASP A 7 1.36 -10.43 -8.91
CA ASP A 7 2.80 -10.32 -8.65
C ASP A 7 3.64 -11.12 -9.66
N PHE A 8 3.05 -12.10 -10.35
CA PHE A 8 3.77 -12.99 -11.29
C PHE A 8 3.54 -12.62 -12.76
N THR A 9 2.80 -11.54 -13.03
CA THR A 9 2.58 -11.01 -14.37
C THR A 9 3.12 -9.58 -14.44
N PRO A 10 3.79 -9.12 -15.52
CA PRO A 10 3.84 -9.69 -16.87
C PRO A 10 5.18 -10.35 -17.26
N PHE A 11 5.98 -10.84 -16.29
CA PHE A 11 7.30 -11.38 -16.60
C PHE A 11 7.22 -12.50 -17.65
N LYS A 12 7.85 -12.30 -18.82
CA LYS A 12 7.73 -13.25 -19.93
C LYS A 12 8.47 -14.57 -19.64
N ASN A 13 9.72 -14.50 -19.16
CA ASN A 13 10.59 -15.67 -19.11
C ASN A 13 11.32 -15.87 -17.77
N GLU A 14 11.44 -14.85 -16.91
CA GLU A 14 12.23 -14.93 -15.67
C GLU A 14 11.39 -14.62 -14.43
N LEU A 15 11.66 -15.34 -13.34
CA LEU A 15 11.15 -15.02 -12.01
C LEU A 15 12.26 -14.31 -11.21
N PRO A 16 12.07 -13.03 -10.85
CA PRO A 16 12.97 -12.35 -9.92
C PRO A 16 13.07 -13.08 -8.59
N GLU A 17 14.18 -12.88 -7.86
CA GLU A 17 14.38 -13.49 -6.55
C GLU A 17 13.23 -13.22 -5.57
N PHE A 18 12.68 -12.00 -5.60
CA PHE A 18 11.50 -11.63 -4.82
C PHE A 18 10.33 -12.59 -5.09
N ASN A 19 10.03 -12.86 -6.36
CA ASN A 19 8.94 -13.73 -6.77
C ASN A 19 9.19 -15.20 -6.42
N LEU A 20 10.44 -15.65 -6.52
CA LEU A 20 10.84 -16.99 -6.09
C LEU A 20 10.58 -17.19 -4.58
N LYS A 21 10.96 -16.20 -3.76
CA LYS A 21 10.69 -16.19 -2.32
C LYS A 21 9.20 -16.06 -2.00
N LEU A 22 8.48 -15.20 -2.72
CA LEU A 22 7.03 -15.04 -2.58
C LEU A 22 6.31 -16.38 -2.84
N LEU A 23 6.66 -17.07 -3.93
CA LEU A 23 6.06 -18.36 -4.27
C LEU A 23 6.38 -19.44 -3.23
N LEU A 24 7.60 -19.42 -2.69
CA LEU A 24 8.00 -20.30 -1.58
C LEU A 24 7.19 -20.03 -0.31
N ASN A 25 6.94 -18.76 0.00
CA ASN A 25 6.11 -18.37 1.14
C ASN A 25 4.64 -18.72 0.91
N ILE A 26 4.12 -18.59 -0.31
CA ILE A 26 2.77 -19.05 -0.65
C ILE A 26 2.69 -20.56 -0.43
N GLU A 27 3.64 -21.35 -0.93
CA GLU A 27 3.66 -22.80 -0.71
C GLU A 27 3.69 -23.16 0.79
N ASP A 28 4.55 -22.50 1.57
CA ASP A 28 4.76 -22.83 2.98
C ASP A 28 3.66 -22.30 3.92
N LEU A 29 3.06 -21.12 3.62
CA LEU A 29 2.17 -20.39 4.54
C LEU A 29 0.73 -20.31 4.04
N ASN A 30 0.49 -20.35 2.73
CA ASN A 30 -0.83 -20.21 2.11
C ASN A 30 -0.99 -21.22 0.97
N ASN A 31 -0.74 -22.49 1.30
CA ASN A 31 -0.71 -23.57 0.32
C ASN A 31 -2.04 -23.73 -0.45
N SER A 32 -3.15 -23.24 0.13
CA SER A 32 -4.48 -23.28 -0.48
C SER A 32 -4.53 -22.65 -1.90
N ILE A 33 -3.74 -21.60 -2.14
CA ILE A 33 -3.69 -20.90 -3.44
C ILE A 33 -2.46 -21.27 -4.29
N PHE A 34 -1.55 -22.10 -3.77
CA PHE A 34 -0.25 -22.35 -4.39
C PHE A 34 -0.40 -22.87 -5.82
N ASN A 35 -1.24 -23.89 -6.04
CA ASN A 35 -1.42 -24.46 -7.37
C ASN A 35 -2.00 -23.46 -8.37
N GLU A 36 -2.92 -22.59 -7.94
CA GLU A 36 -3.50 -21.57 -8.81
C GLU A 36 -2.45 -20.55 -9.24
N VAL A 37 -1.59 -20.10 -8.31
CA VAL A 37 -0.48 -19.19 -8.61
C VAL A 37 0.61 -19.88 -9.43
N PHE A 38 0.95 -21.13 -9.13
CA PHE A 38 2.00 -21.85 -9.85
C PHE A 38 1.61 -22.13 -11.31
N ASN A 39 0.34 -22.46 -11.56
CA ASN A 39 -0.14 -22.83 -12.89
C ASN A 39 -0.27 -21.66 -13.87
N ILE A 40 -0.27 -20.40 -13.41
CA ILE A 40 -0.23 -19.24 -14.31
C ILE A 40 1.17 -18.98 -14.89
N LEU A 41 2.21 -19.56 -14.28
CA LEU A 41 3.59 -19.39 -14.70
C LEU A 41 3.88 -20.15 -15.99
N SER A 42 4.77 -19.61 -16.81
CA SER A 42 5.32 -20.36 -17.95
C SER A 42 6.13 -21.56 -17.47
N LEU A 43 6.32 -22.57 -18.33
CA LEU A 43 7.13 -23.75 -17.98
C LEU A 43 8.57 -23.39 -17.56
N GLU A 44 9.13 -22.34 -18.15
CA GLU A 44 10.47 -21.84 -17.80
C GLU A 44 10.50 -21.26 -16.38
N GLN A 45 9.47 -20.50 -16.01
CA GLN A 45 9.32 -19.93 -14.67
C GLN A 45 9.05 -21.02 -13.62
N GLN A 46 8.23 -22.00 -13.96
CA GLN A 46 8.00 -23.17 -13.09
C GLN A 46 9.32 -23.92 -12.84
N ALA A 47 10.13 -24.14 -13.87
CA ALA A 47 11.44 -24.78 -13.73
C ALA A 47 12.41 -23.94 -12.86
N GLN A 48 12.41 -22.62 -13.00
CA GLN A 48 13.19 -21.72 -12.13
C GLN A 48 12.78 -21.85 -10.67
N TYR A 49 11.47 -21.90 -10.39
CA TYR A 49 10.98 -22.10 -9.03
C TYR A 49 11.39 -23.46 -8.46
N ILE A 50 11.23 -24.54 -9.21
CA ILE A 50 11.61 -25.89 -8.78
C ILE A 50 13.10 -25.94 -8.43
N SER A 51 13.96 -25.41 -9.32
CA SER A 51 15.41 -25.32 -9.08
C SER A 51 15.75 -24.46 -7.85
N PHE A 52 15.09 -23.31 -7.70
CA PHE A 52 15.27 -22.46 -6.51
C PHE A 52 14.86 -23.18 -5.23
N LYS A 53 13.71 -23.85 -5.20
CA LYS A 53 13.17 -24.57 -4.03
C LYS A 53 14.08 -25.69 -3.54
N GLU A 54 14.85 -26.29 -4.44
CA GLU A 54 15.81 -27.35 -4.10
C GLU A 54 17.20 -26.79 -3.72
N SER A 55 17.42 -25.48 -3.88
CA SER A 55 18.71 -24.85 -3.61
C SER A 55 18.95 -24.57 -2.12
N ASP A 56 20.22 -24.58 -1.71
CA ASP A 56 20.68 -24.13 -0.38
C ASP A 56 20.19 -22.72 -0.02
N LYS A 57 20.02 -21.87 -1.04
CA LYS A 57 19.53 -20.49 -0.87
C LYS A 57 18.09 -20.48 -0.32
N SER A 58 17.21 -21.34 -0.84
CA SER A 58 15.84 -21.43 -0.34
C SER A 58 15.77 -22.05 1.05
N GLU A 59 16.62 -23.04 1.34
CA GLU A 59 16.68 -23.67 2.66
C GLU A 59 17.15 -22.67 3.71
N LYS A 60 18.22 -21.92 3.42
CA LYS A 60 18.71 -20.84 4.27
C LYS A 60 17.63 -19.78 4.51
N TYR A 61 16.95 -19.34 3.45
CA TYR A 61 15.86 -18.37 3.57
C TYR A 61 14.72 -18.86 4.47
N ARG A 62 14.26 -20.11 4.29
CA ARG A 62 13.23 -20.69 5.17
C ARG A 62 13.67 -20.75 6.63
N LYS A 63 14.91 -21.15 6.89
CA LYS A 63 15.48 -21.21 8.24
C LYS A 63 15.50 -19.83 8.90
N GLU A 64 15.97 -18.81 8.18
CA GLU A 64 16.00 -17.43 8.66
C GLU A 64 14.60 -16.88 8.92
N ARG A 65 13.66 -17.08 7.98
CA ARG A 65 12.26 -16.68 8.11
C ARG A 65 11.61 -17.34 9.33
N ASN A 66 11.73 -18.66 9.47
CA ASN A 66 11.12 -19.42 10.56
C ASN A 66 11.74 -19.13 11.93
N ALA A 67 12.97 -18.62 11.98
CA ALA A 67 13.59 -18.16 13.21
C ALA A 67 13.03 -16.80 13.70
N GLN A 68 12.48 -15.99 12.79
CA GLN A 68 11.97 -14.66 13.09
C GLN A 68 10.44 -14.62 13.25
N LEU A 69 9.73 -15.57 12.64
CA LEU A 69 8.27 -15.57 12.62
C LEU A 69 7.68 -16.66 13.53
N PRO A 70 6.68 -16.34 14.37
CA PRO A 70 5.99 -17.33 15.18
C PRO A 70 5.10 -18.20 14.31
N TYR A 71 4.95 -19.48 14.61
CA TYR A 71 4.04 -20.35 13.85
C TYR A 71 2.58 -19.88 13.93
N ILE A 72 1.92 -19.81 12.76
CA ILE A 72 0.50 -19.53 12.57
C ILE A 72 -0.02 -20.42 11.44
N ASP A 73 -1.17 -21.06 11.64
CA ASP A 73 -1.89 -21.77 10.57
C ASP A 73 -2.87 -20.81 9.89
N PHE A 74 -2.43 -20.20 8.78
CA PHE A 74 -3.24 -19.25 8.02
C PHE A 74 -4.43 -19.90 7.30
N ASN A 75 -4.45 -21.23 7.14
CA ASN A 75 -5.58 -21.94 6.53
C ASN A 75 -6.72 -22.18 7.52
N ASN A 76 -6.50 -21.93 8.82
CA ASN A 76 -7.44 -22.21 9.90
C ASN A 76 -7.49 -21.08 10.93
N LEU A 77 -7.58 -19.84 10.43
CA LEU A 77 -7.74 -18.67 11.30
C LEU A 77 -9.17 -18.60 11.87
N PRO A 78 -9.33 -18.23 13.15
CA PRO A 78 -10.64 -17.94 13.71
C PRO A 78 -11.20 -16.65 13.11
N GLU A 79 -12.52 -16.55 13.01
CA GLU A 79 -13.23 -15.36 12.50
C GLU A 79 -12.88 -14.09 13.29
N THR A 80 -12.71 -14.22 14.61
CA THR A 80 -12.24 -13.14 15.49
C THR A 80 -10.81 -13.43 15.95
N LEU A 81 -9.92 -12.49 15.68
CA LEU A 81 -8.52 -12.53 16.06
C LEU A 81 -8.34 -11.83 17.42
N ASP A 82 -7.83 -12.54 18.41
CA ASP A 82 -7.45 -11.92 19.68
C ASP A 82 -6.16 -11.08 19.55
N ASP A 83 -5.88 -10.24 20.55
CA ASP A 83 -4.70 -9.37 20.56
C ASP A 83 -3.38 -10.18 20.41
N ILE A 84 -3.30 -11.39 20.97
CA ILE A 84 -2.10 -12.24 20.89
C ILE A 84 -1.87 -12.71 19.45
N LEU A 85 -2.93 -13.16 18.76
CA LEU A 85 -2.87 -13.60 17.38
C LEU A 85 -2.60 -12.41 16.44
N LEU A 86 -3.22 -11.26 16.71
CA LEU A 86 -2.97 -10.02 15.97
C LEU A 86 -1.49 -9.60 16.06
N GLU A 87 -0.90 -9.59 17.26
CA GLU A 87 0.52 -9.30 17.46
C GLU A 87 1.42 -10.23 16.63
N LYS A 88 1.11 -11.53 16.60
CA LYS A 88 1.85 -12.52 15.81
C LYS A 88 1.69 -12.26 14.31
N ILE A 89 0.47 -12.06 13.82
CA ILE A 89 0.19 -11.76 12.41
C ILE A 89 0.93 -10.47 11.98
N MET A 90 1.06 -9.50 12.88
CA MET A 90 1.75 -8.24 12.56
C MET A 90 3.25 -8.42 12.29
N LEU A 91 3.87 -9.48 12.81
CA LEU A 91 5.25 -9.80 12.45
C LEU A 91 5.39 -10.22 10.99
N TYR A 92 4.38 -10.90 10.44
CA TYR A 92 4.35 -11.30 9.04
C TYR A 92 4.13 -10.13 8.07
N GLN A 93 3.57 -9.01 8.55
CA GLN A 93 3.29 -7.85 7.68
C GLN A 93 4.50 -6.91 7.47
N LYS A 94 5.62 -7.16 8.15
CA LYS A 94 6.82 -6.32 8.07
C LYS A 94 7.66 -6.58 6.80
N ASP A 95 7.62 -7.81 6.29
CA ASP A 95 8.40 -8.26 5.14
C ASP A 95 7.53 -8.32 3.87
N GLY A 96 8.07 -7.86 2.74
CA GLY A 96 7.29 -7.68 1.50
C GLY A 96 6.77 -8.99 0.92
N GLU A 97 7.64 -9.99 0.77
CA GLU A 97 7.31 -11.31 0.24
C GLU A 97 6.39 -12.09 1.18
N VAL A 98 6.68 -12.07 2.48
CA VAL A 98 5.87 -12.79 3.48
C VAL A 98 4.47 -12.17 3.61
N ARG A 99 4.39 -10.82 3.68
CA ARG A 99 3.12 -10.11 3.76
C ARG A 99 2.23 -10.44 2.57
N ARG A 100 2.78 -10.43 1.36
CA ARG A 100 2.04 -10.73 0.13
C ARG A 100 1.55 -12.18 0.11
N ALA A 101 2.38 -13.13 0.56
CA ALA A 101 1.99 -14.53 0.61
C ALA A 101 0.76 -14.80 1.50
N ILE A 102 0.69 -14.14 2.65
CA ILE A 102 -0.43 -14.32 3.59
C ILE A 102 -1.64 -13.44 3.26
N TYR A 103 -1.51 -12.43 2.40
CA TYR A 103 -2.59 -11.47 2.17
C TYR A 103 -3.89 -12.12 1.67
N ASP A 104 -3.77 -13.07 0.74
CA ASP A 104 -4.89 -13.82 0.19
C ASP A 104 -5.48 -14.85 1.17
N SER A 105 -4.78 -15.20 2.24
CA SER A 105 -5.31 -16.08 3.31
C SER A 105 -6.22 -15.34 4.30
N LEU A 106 -6.17 -14.00 4.31
CA LEU A 106 -6.92 -13.18 5.24
C LEU A 106 -8.27 -12.80 4.63
N SER A 107 -9.36 -13.02 5.37
CA SER A 107 -10.67 -12.48 5.03
C SER A 107 -10.67 -10.94 5.12
N GLU A 108 -11.67 -10.29 4.51
CA GLU A 108 -11.83 -8.84 4.65
C GLU A 108 -12.08 -8.42 6.12
N ASP A 109 -12.74 -9.28 6.90
CA ASP A 109 -12.93 -9.05 8.34
C ASP A 109 -11.61 -9.15 9.11
N HIS A 110 -10.75 -10.12 8.78
CA HIS A 110 -9.40 -10.20 9.36
C HIS A 110 -8.57 -8.95 9.02
N LYS A 111 -8.63 -8.49 7.77
CA LYS A 111 -7.94 -7.26 7.33
C LYS A 111 -8.45 -6.03 8.10
N SER A 112 -9.75 -5.95 8.33
CA SER A 112 -10.37 -4.88 9.12
C SER A 112 -9.91 -4.91 10.59
N GLN A 113 -9.87 -6.09 11.21
CA GLN A 113 -9.36 -6.27 12.58
C GLN A 113 -7.88 -5.86 12.70
N ILE A 114 -7.05 -6.24 11.73
CA ILE A 114 -5.64 -5.83 11.65
C ILE A 114 -5.51 -4.31 11.51
N ALA A 115 -6.35 -3.67 10.68
CA ALA A 115 -6.34 -2.22 10.50
C ALA A 115 -6.70 -1.48 11.80
N LEU A 116 -7.73 -1.95 12.50
CA LEU A 116 -8.13 -1.40 13.80
C LEU A 116 -7.03 -1.56 14.86
N PHE A 117 -6.38 -2.73 14.90
CA PHE A 117 -5.28 -3.00 15.81
C PHE A 117 -4.08 -2.07 15.54
N ASN A 118 -3.71 -1.87 14.27
CA ASN A 118 -2.66 -0.92 13.89
C ASN A 118 -3.01 0.53 14.29
N SER A 119 -4.27 0.94 14.12
CA SER A 119 -4.74 2.26 14.52
C SER A 119 -4.62 2.46 16.04
N LYS A 120 -4.97 1.45 16.84
CA LYS A 120 -4.79 1.45 18.29
C LYS A 120 -3.31 1.62 18.67
N ILE A 121 -2.41 0.84 18.09
CA ILE A 121 -0.96 0.96 18.35
C ILE A 121 -0.45 2.36 17.99
N TYR A 122 -0.85 2.87 16.82
CA TYR A 122 -0.44 4.20 16.37
C TYR A 122 -0.89 5.31 17.32
N GLU A 123 -2.14 5.28 17.78
CA GLU A 123 -2.63 6.27 18.74
C GLU A 123 -1.96 6.14 20.12
N GLU A 124 -1.65 4.92 20.56
CA GLU A 124 -0.87 4.70 21.79
C GLU A 124 0.57 5.22 21.68
N GLU A 125 1.24 5.02 20.54
CA GLU A 125 2.58 5.57 20.29
C GLU A 125 2.56 7.09 20.21
N LYS A 126 1.55 7.67 19.55
CA LYS A 126 1.33 9.11 19.45
C LYS A 126 1.09 9.72 20.83
N ALA A 127 0.27 9.09 21.67
CA ALA A 127 0.04 9.52 23.04
C ALA A 127 1.32 9.44 23.89
N ARG A 128 2.11 8.37 23.75
CA ARG A 128 3.42 8.23 24.40
C ARG A 128 4.40 9.32 23.98
N LYS A 129 4.54 9.59 22.68
CA LYS A 129 5.35 10.69 22.15
C LYS A 129 4.90 12.03 22.72
N ARG A 130 3.59 12.28 22.77
CA ARG A 130 3.02 13.51 23.33
C ARG A 130 3.27 13.68 24.83
N ALA A 131 3.28 12.59 25.59
CA ALA A 131 3.60 12.60 27.01
C ALA A 131 5.08 12.94 27.28
N LEU A 132 5.98 12.59 26.36
CA LEU A 132 7.42 12.87 26.45
C LEU A 132 7.81 14.27 25.95
N MET A 133 6.93 14.95 25.21
CA MET A 133 7.18 16.32 24.76
C MET A 133 7.17 17.31 25.92
N SER A 134 8.15 18.22 25.90
CA SER A 134 8.19 19.40 26.75
C SER A 134 7.03 20.36 26.44
N GLU A 135 6.67 21.22 27.40
CA GLU A 135 5.64 22.23 27.17
C GLU A 135 6.01 23.24 26.08
N GLU A 136 7.31 23.48 25.86
CA GLU A 136 7.77 24.33 24.76
C GLU A 136 7.58 23.67 23.39
N GLU A 137 7.81 22.36 23.27
CA GLU A 137 7.56 21.60 22.04
C GLU A 137 6.07 21.53 21.73
N LYS A 138 5.22 21.26 22.74
CA LYS A 138 3.75 21.27 22.56
C LYS A 138 3.24 22.65 22.13
N ARG A 139 3.84 23.73 22.67
CA ARG A 139 3.50 25.11 22.27
C ARG A 139 3.91 25.40 20.83
N LYS A 140 5.13 25.02 20.41
CA LYS A 140 5.59 25.19 19.02
C LYS A 140 4.76 24.37 18.03
N GLU A 141 4.40 23.13 18.39
CA GLU A 141 3.51 22.29 17.57
C GLU A 141 2.13 22.93 17.44
N LYS A 142 1.56 23.43 18.55
CA LYS A 142 0.28 24.14 18.54
C LYS A 142 0.33 25.41 17.69
N GLU A 143 1.35 26.25 17.87
CA GLU A 143 1.54 27.47 17.07
C GLU A 143 1.71 27.15 15.58
N TRP A 144 2.37 26.04 15.24
CA TRP A 144 2.49 25.57 13.88
C TRP A 144 1.12 25.16 13.29
N TRP A 145 0.33 24.37 14.02
CA TRP A 145 -1.02 23.99 13.59
C TRP A 145 -1.99 25.18 13.50
N ASP A 146 -1.92 26.11 14.45
CA ASP A 146 -2.75 27.33 14.46
C ASP A 146 -2.43 28.20 13.24
N ASN A 147 -1.14 28.36 12.90
CA ASN A 147 -0.71 29.06 11.68
C ASN A 147 -1.12 28.31 10.40
N TYR A 148 -1.00 26.99 10.37
CA TYR A 148 -1.44 26.16 9.23
C TYR A 148 -2.95 26.28 8.99
N ASN A 149 -3.76 26.25 10.04
CA ASN A 149 -5.22 26.35 9.95
C ASN A 149 -5.69 27.77 9.62
N ALA A 150 -4.91 28.80 9.99
CA ALA A 150 -5.20 30.20 9.69
C ALA A 150 -4.73 30.63 8.29
N ASP A 151 -3.90 29.83 7.62
CA ASP A 151 -3.50 30.07 6.23
C ASP A 151 -4.72 29.97 5.31
N SER A 152 -4.99 31.01 4.53
CA SER A 152 -6.08 31.04 3.54
C SER A 152 -5.74 30.25 2.26
N THR A 153 -4.50 29.77 2.17
CA THR A 153 -3.92 28.94 1.11
C THR A 153 -3.02 27.85 1.68
N PRO A 154 -3.53 26.97 2.58
CA PRO A 154 -2.69 26.03 3.31
C PRO A 154 -1.97 25.10 2.32
N ARG A 155 -0.64 25.07 2.38
CA ARG A 155 0.16 24.11 1.60
C ARG A 155 0.01 22.73 2.24
N PHE A 156 -0.89 21.92 1.69
CA PHE A 156 -1.08 20.53 2.12
C PHE A 156 0.24 19.76 2.06
N MET A 157 0.72 19.26 3.21
CA MET A 157 1.91 18.40 3.30
C MET A 157 1.57 16.91 3.41
N GLY A 158 0.30 16.56 3.15
CA GLY A 158 -0.13 15.17 3.04
C GLY A 158 0.18 14.61 1.65
N ASN A 159 0.65 13.37 1.60
CA ASN A 159 0.93 12.62 0.37
C ASN A 159 -0.37 12.20 -0.36
N MET A 160 -1.27 13.14 -0.64
CA MET A 160 -2.55 12.91 -1.33
C MET A 160 -2.40 12.72 -2.86
N GLY A 161 -1.18 12.42 -3.34
CA GLY A 161 -0.86 12.32 -4.76
C GLY A 161 -0.99 13.67 -5.47
N GLU A 162 -0.08 13.94 -6.40
CA GLU A 162 -0.29 15.04 -7.34
C GLU A 162 -1.57 14.74 -8.14
N PRO A 163 -2.47 15.73 -8.33
CA PRO A 163 -3.62 15.54 -9.20
C PRO A 163 -3.12 15.14 -10.59
N ALA A 164 -3.70 14.10 -11.16
CA ALA A 164 -3.25 13.53 -12.43
C ALA A 164 -3.49 14.48 -13.61
N ASN A 165 -4.40 15.44 -13.45
CA ASN A 165 -4.82 16.40 -14.47
C ASN A 165 -5.49 17.65 -13.85
N ALA A 166 -5.75 18.65 -14.69
CA ALA A 166 -6.27 19.94 -14.24
C ALA A 166 -7.71 19.92 -13.74
N ASP A 167 -8.56 19.02 -14.22
CA ASP A 167 -9.91 18.83 -13.70
C ASP A 167 -9.87 18.26 -12.28
N GLU A 168 -9.00 17.30 -11.99
CA GLU A 168 -8.78 16.82 -10.63
C GLU A 168 -8.19 17.94 -9.74
N TYR A 169 -7.34 18.81 -10.29
CA TYR A 169 -6.87 20.01 -9.59
C TYR A 169 -8.03 20.96 -9.24
N VAL A 170 -8.91 21.28 -10.20
CA VAL A 170 -10.05 22.19 -9.98
C VAL A 170 -11.09 21.57 -9.04
N LEU A 171 -11.35 20.26 -9.13
CA LEU A 171 -12.23 19.53 -8.20
C LEU A 171 -11.67 19.51 -6.78
N ARG A 172 -10.36 19.28 -6.62
CA ARG A 172 -9.71 19.17 -5.31
C ARG A 172 -9.46 20.53 -4.66
N TYR A 173 -9.08 21.54 -5.43
CA TYR A 173 -8.63 22.84 -4.91
C TYR A 173 -9.60 24.00 -5.19
N GLY A 174 -10.64 23.80 -6.00
CA GLY A 174 -11.61 24.85 -6.35
C GLY A 174 -10.97 26.06 -7.05
N ARG A 175 -9.82 25.85 -7.70
CA ARG A 175 -8.98 26.89 -8.29
C ARG A 175 -8.42 26.43 -9.62
N ASN A 176 -8.22 27.39 -10.53
CA ASN A 176 -7.56 27.15 -11.80
C ASN A 176 -6.06 26.87 -11.56
N PRO A 177 -5.50 25.75 -12.06
CA PRO A 177 -4.09 25.40 -11.86
C PRO A 177 -3.10 26.37 -12.51
N PHE A 178 -3.52 27.13 -13.53
CA PHE A 178 -2.65 28.05 -14.26
C PHE A 178 -2.67 29.47 -13.68
N THR A 179 -3.80 29.91 -13.13
CA THR A 179 -3.98 31.29 -12.65
C THR A 179 -4.09 31.40 -11.13
N GLY A 180 -4.42 30.31 -10.43
CA GLY A 180 -4.61 30.28 -8.98
C GLY A 180 -5.91 30.93 -8.47
N GLU A 181 -6.74 31.44 -9.38
CA GLU A 181 -8.03 32.06 -9.08
C GLU A 181 -9.12 31.01 -8.80
N PRO A 182 -10.15 31.35 -7.99
CA PRO A 182 -11.28 30.45 -7.76
C PRO A 182 -11.97 30.05 -9.07
N GLU A 183 -12.13 28.76 -9.29
CA GLU A 183 -12.66 28.19 -10.53
C GLU A 183 -13.45 26.92 -10.22
N THR A 184 -14.54 26.70 -10.94
CA THR A 184 -15.31 25.43 -10.90
C THR A 184 -15.01 24.60 -12.13
N VAL A 185 -15.22 23.28 -12.06
CA VAL A 185 -14.98 22.38 -13.22
C VAL A 185 -15.76 22.85 -14.45
N GLU A 186 -17.01 23.26 -14.27
CA GLU A 186 -17.85 23.77 -15.36
C GLU A 186 -17.32 25.07 -15.97
N SER A 187 -16.76 25.98 -15.17
CA SER A 187 -16.17 27.23 -15.68
C SER A 187 -14.80 27.00 -16.33
N PHE A 188 -14.03 26.04 -15.83
CA PHE A 188 -12.76 25.61 -16.43
C PHE A 188 -12.97 25.01 -17.83
N TYR A 189 -13.91 24.07 -17.99
CA TYR A 189 -14.21 23.48 -19.31
C TYR A 189 -14.87 24.44 -20.30
N LYS A 190 -15.37 25.60 -19.85
CA LYS A 190 -15.80 26.67 -20.76
C LYS A 190 -14.61 27.42 -21.35
N LYS A 191 -13.53 27.56 -20.59
CA LYS A 191 -12.32 28.31 -20.97
C LYS A 191 -11.25 27.46 -21.62
N TYR A 192 -11.23 26.15 -21.38
CA TYR A 192 -10.16 25.26 -21.83
C TYR A 192 -10.72 23.96 -22.45
N THR A 193 -9.97 23.37 -23.38
CA THR A 193 -10.20 22.02 -23.95
C THR A 193 -9.01 21.15 -23.61
N ILE A 194 -9.26 19.90 -23.24
CA ILE A 194 -8.22 18.87 -23.08
C ILE A 194 -8.14 18.09 -24.38
N THR A 195 -6.97 18.06 -25.03
CA THR A 195 -6.74 17.27 -26.25
C THR A 195 -6.63 15.78 -25.91
N GLU A 196 -6.70 14.91 -26.94
CA GLU A 196 -6.54 13.46 -26.76
C GLU A 196 -5.18 13.05 -26.16
N THR A 197 -4.17 13.94 -26.24
CA THR A 197 -2.84 13.77 -25.64
C THR A 197 -2.76 14.25 -24.18
N GLY A 198 -3.86 14.79 -23.63
CA GLY A 198 -3.92 15.35 -22.27
C GLY A 198 -3.43 16.79 -22.15
N GLU A 199 -3.14 17.48 -23.27
CA GLU A 199 -2.73 18.87 -23.26
C GLU A 199 -3.95 19.79 -23.09
N ILE A 200 -3.82 20.79 -22.22
CA ILE A 200 -4.89 21.74 -21.92
C ILE A 200 -4.67 23.01 -22.73
N VAL A 201 -5.56 23.27 -23.67
CA VAL A 201 -5.47 24.40 -24.60
C VAL A 201 -6.62 25.37 -24.31
N PRO A 202 -6.37 26.69 -24.18
CA PRO A 202 -7.43 27.67 -24.10
C PRO A 202 -8.38 27.53 -25.30
N LYS A 203 -9.68 27.51 -25.04
CA LYS A 203 -10.68 27.75 -26.07
C LYS A 203 -10.59 29.22 -26.40
N GLU A 204 -9.71 29.59 -27.33
CA GLU A 204 -9.64 30.96 -27.83
C GLU A 204 -11.06 31.40 -28.23
N ASN A 205 -11.56 32.46 -27.60
CA ASN A 205 -12.68 33.21 -28.15
C ASN A 205 -12.16 33.88 -29.42
N LYS A 206 -12.37 33.25 -30.57
CA LYS A 206 -12.36 33.96 -31.85
C LYS A 206 -13.57 34.89 -31.87
N GLU A 207 -13.40 36.10 -31.36
CA GLU A 207 -14.05 37.29 -31.90
C GLU A 207 -13.09 37.99 -32.87
#